data_AF-A0A7Y3J7N2-F1
#
_entry.id   AF-A0A7Y3J7N2-F1
#
_cell.length_a   1.000
_cell.length_b   1.000
_cell.length_c   1.000
_cell.angle_alpha   90.00
_cell.angle_beta   90.00
_cell.angle_gamma   90.00
#
_symmetry.space_group_name_H-M   'P 1'
#
loop_
_entity.id
_entity.type
_entity.pdbx_description
1 polymer ?
#
loop_
_entity_poly.entity_id
_entity_poly.type
_entity_poly.pdbx_seq_one_letter_code
_entity_poly.pdbx_strand_id
1 'polypeptide(L)' 'MSSTALNRRVLSGMRPTGQLHLGNFHGALKNWIELQYQYECYFFVADWHALTTGYADTSRLEEYV' A
#
# COMPACT_ATOMS: atom_id res chain seq x y z
N MET A 1 27.15 12.57 -16.93
CA MET A 1 25.78 13.06 -17.18
C MET A 1 24.83 11.91 -16.91
N SER A 2 24.34 11.78 -15.67
CA SER A 2 23.33 10.77 -15.34
C SER A 2 21.98 11.44 -15.53
N SER A 3 21.25 11.03 -16.55
CA SER A 3 19.89 11.46 -16.82
C SER A 3 18.99 11.00 -15.67
N THR A 4 18.76 11.86 -14.67
CA THR A 4 17.54 11.80 -13.88
C THR A 4 16.40 12.20 -14.81
N ALA A 5 16.01 11.28 -15.71
CA ALA A 5 14.71 11.37 -16.34
C ALA A 5 13.70 11.54 -15.20
N LEU A 6 12.75 12.45 -15.40
CA LEU A 6 11.72 12.83 -14.44
C LEU A 6 10.74 11.65 -14.25
N ASN A 7 11.23 10.51 -13.76
CA ASN A 7 10.42 9.34 -13.43
C ASN A 7 9.58 9.76 -12.24
N ARG A 8 8.34 10.13 -12.53
CA ARG A 8 7.36 10.43 -11.50
C ARG A 8 7.22 9.17 -10.64
N ARG A 9 7.36 9.37 -9.33
CA ARG A 9 7.31 8.29 -8.33
C ARG A 9 5.95 8.27 -7.67
N VAL A 10 5.43 7.07 -7.44
CA VAL A 10 4.20 6.85 -6.68
C VAL A 10 4.56 6.03 -5.46
N LEU A 11 4.17 6.52 -4.28
CA LEU A 11 4.23 5.75 -3.03
C LEU A 11 2.79 5.48 -2.60
N SER A 12 2.44 4.22 -2.40
CA SER A 12 1.12 3.83 -1.91
C SER A 12 1.24 2.81 -0.79
N GLY A 13 0.46 2.96 0.27
CA GLY A 13 0.45 2.02 1.39
C GLY A 13 -0.96 1.66 1.79
N MET A 14 -1.16 0.40 2.16
CA MET A 14 -2.45 -0.10 2.66
C MET A 14 -2.28 -0.63 4.07
N ARG A 15 -3.26 -0.35 4.94
CA ARG A 15 -3.26 -0.84 6.31
C ARG A 15 -3.61 -2.34 6.34
N PRO A 16 -2.98 -3.12 7.22
CA PRO A 16 -3.28 -4.54 7.42
C PRO A 16 -4.55 -4.72 8.29
N THR A 17 -5.72 -4.30 7.79
CA THR A 17 -6.99 -4.31 8.56
C THR A 17 -7.88 -5.52 8.28
N GLY A 18 -7.30 -6.65 7.85
CA GLY A 18 -8.03 -7.87 7.50
C GLY A 18 -7.93 -8.24 6.01
N GLN A 19 -8.74 -9.23 5.60
CA GLN A 19 -8.68 -9.77 4.24
C GLN A 19 -9.12 -8.76 3.17
N LEU A 20 -8.38 -8.76 2.06
CA LEU A 20 -8.73 -7.95 0.88
C LEU A 20 -10.05 -8.45 0.27
N HIS A 21 -10.93 -7.51 -0.09
CA HIS A 21 -12.20 -7.79 -0.75
C HIS A 21 -12.34 -6.99 -2.05
N LEU A 22 -13.41 -7.26 -2.81
CA LEU A 22 -13.70 -6.63 -4.11
C LEU A 22 -13.68 -5.10 -4.08
N GLY A 23 -14.12 -4.49 -2.97
CA GLY A 23 -14.02 -3.06 -2.73
C GLY A 23 -12.58 -2.53 -2.79
N ASN A 24 -11.62 -3.23 -2.19
CA ASN A 24 -10.20 -2.85 -2.23
C ASN A 24 -9.63 -3.03 -3.63
N PHE A 25 -10.09 -4.06 -4.34
CA PHE A 25 -9.70 -4.31 -5.72
C PHE A 25 -10.12 -3.17 -6.65
N HIS A 26 -11.41 -2.82 -6.62
CA HIS A 26 -11.94 -1.78 -7.47
C HIS A 26 -11.49 -0.38 -7.05
N GLY A 27 -11.28 -0.15 -5.75
CA GLY A 27 -10.88 1.15 -5.22
C GLY A 27 -9.40 1.49 -5.40
N ALA A 28 -8.50 0.54 -5.15
CA ALA A 28 -7.06 0.81 -5.13
C ALA A 28 -6.24 -0.14 -6.01
N LEU A 29 -6.40 -1.46 -5.86
CA LEU A 29 -5.48 -2.42 -6.49
C LEU A 29 -5.52 -2.37 -8.02
N LYS A 30 -6.70 -2.18 -8.62
CA LYS A 30 -6.82 -2.03 -10.07
C LYS A 30 -6.01 -0.83 -10.59
N ASN A 31 -6.11 0.31 -9.90
CA ASN A 31 -5.34 1.51 -10.24
C ASN A 31 -3.83 1.29 -10.01
N TRP A 32 -3.44 0.60 -8.94
CA TRP A 32 -2.04 0.25 -8.69
C TRP A 32 -1.43 -0.60 -9.80
N ILE A 33 -2.20 -1.50 -10.43
CA ILE A 33 -1.75 -2.27 -11.59
C ILE A 33 -1.48 -1.33 -12.77
N GLU A 34 -2.39 -0.41 -13.06
CA GLU A 34 -2.24 0.54 -14.19
C GLU A 34 -1.05 1.51 -13.97
N LEU A 35 -0.86 1.97 -12.72
CA LEU A 35 0.23 2.90 -12.36
C LEU A 35 1.62 2.30 -12.52
N GLN A 36 1.78 0.98 -12.35
CA GLN A 36 3.08 0.31 -12.51
C GLN A 36 3.65 0.42 -13.93
N TYR A 37 2.80 0.60 -14.95
CA TYR A 37 3.25 0.77 -16.33
C TYR A 37 3.64 2.22 -16.66
N GLN A 38 3.29 3.18 -15.80
CA GLN A 38 3.41 4.61 -16.06
C GLN A 38 4.38 5.32 -15.10
N TYR A 39 4.60 4.74 -13.91
CA TYR A 39 5.33 5.37 -12.81
C TYR A 39 6.26 4.38 -12.11
N GLU A 40 7.29 4.91 -11.46
CA GLU A 40 8.11 4.15 -10.52
C GLU A 40 7.33 4.02 -9.20
N CYS A 41 6.75 2.83 -8.97
CA CYS A 41 5.85 2.59 -7.86
C CYS A 41 6.55 1.91 -6.67
N TYR A 42 6.25 2.42 -5.47
CA TYR A 42 6.67 1.88 -4.18
C TYR A 42 5.41 1.53 -3.38
N PHE A 43 5.30 0.29 -2.95
CA PHE A 43 4.16 -0.20 -2.16
C PHE A 43 4.63 -0.67 -0.79
N PHE A 44 3.89 -0.33 0.27
CA PHE A 44 4.22 -0.77 1.63
C PHE A 44 2.98 -1.15 2.43
N VAL A 45 3.17 -2.02 3.43
CA VAL A 45 2.14 -2.32 4.42
C VAL A 45 2.25 -1.29 5.54
N ALA A 46 1.16 -0.59 5.83
CA ALA A 46 1.12 0.46 6.84
C ALA A 46 0.80 -0.11 8.24
N ASP A 47 1.64 -1.03 8.71
CA ASP A 47 1.60 -1.72 10.00
C ASP A 47 1.61 -0.75 11.20
N TRP A 48 2.57 0.17 11.25
CA TRP A 48 2.65 1.20 12.29
C TRP A 48 1.42 2.11 12.31
N HIS A 49 0.81 2.36 11.15
CA HIS A 49 -0.42 3.16 11.07
C HIS A 49 -1.63 2.38 11.61
N ALA A 50 -1.64 1.05 11.52
CA ALA A 50 -2.70 0.24 12.11
C ALA A 50 -2.69 0.31 13.65
N LEU A 51 -1.50 0.45 14.26
CA LEU A 51 -1.38 0.63 15.72
C LEU A 51 -2.05 1.90 16.23
N THR A 52 -2.16 2.96 15.43
CA THR A 52 -2.83 4.21 15.86
C THR A 52 -4.30 4.04 16.21
N THR A 53 -4.95 3.02 15.64
CA THR A 53 -6.36 2.67 15.91
C THR A 53 -6.53 1.35 16.66
N GLY A 54 -5.57 0.43 16.55
CA GLY A 54 -5.65 -0.94 17.08
C GLY A 54 -4.69 -1.26 18.23
N TYR A 55 -4.08 -0.26 18.89
CA TYR A 55 -3.04 -0.49 19.91
C TYR A 55 -3.47 -1.39 21.09
N ALA A 56 -4.78 -1.50 21.35
CA ALA A 56 -5.30 -2.26 22.49
C ALA A 56 -5.22 -3.79 22.29
N ASP A 57 -5.22 -4.26 21.04
CA ASP A 57 -5.08 -5.68 20.70
C ASP A 57 -4.27 -5.82 19.41
N THR A 58 -2.98 -6.12 19.57
CA THR A 58 -2.03 -6.31 18.46
C THR A 58 -1.87 -7.79 18.07
N SER A 59 -2.55 -8.72 18.75
CA SER A 59 -2.32 -10.16 18.59
C SER A 59 -2.53 -10.67 17.17
N ARG A 60 -3.44 -10.02 16.43
CA ARG A 60 -3.81 -10.40 15.06
C ARG A 60 -3.11 -9.58 13.97
N LEU A 61 -2.27 -8.60 14.34
CA LEU A 61 -1.69 -7.69 13.36
C LEU A 61 -0.71 -8.42 12.42
N GLU A 62 0.04 -9.39 12.95
CA GLU A 62 0.91 -10.27 12.17
C GLU A 62 0.16 -11.16 11.17
N GLU A 63 -1.15 -11.41 11.36
CA GLU A 63 -1.94 -12.21 10.41
C GLU A 63 -2.22 -11.46 9.09
N TYR A 64 -2.06 -10.14 9.09
CA TYR A 64 -2.51 -9.26 8.01
C TYR A 64 -1.39 -8.44 7.36
N VAL A 65 -0.14 -8.60 7.82
CA VAL A 65 1.08 -8.01 7.26
C VAL A 65 1.75 -8.99 6.31
#